data_AF-A0AAU1V6I9-F1
#
_entry.id   AF-A0AAU1V6I9-F1
#
_cell.length_a   1.000
_cell.length_b   1.000
_cell.length_c   1.000
_cell.angle_alpha   90.00
_cell.angle_beta   90.00
_cell.angle_gamma   90.00
#
_symmetry.space_group_name_H-M   'P 1'
#
loop_
_entity.id
_entity.type
_entity.pdbx_description
1 polymer ?
#
loop_
_entity_poly.entity_id
_entity_poly.type
_entity_poly.pdbx_seq_one_letter_code
_entity_poly.pdbx_strand_id
1 'polypeptide(L)'
;MRVIRMSRARIRTAIGLSVAALAAGAVTGAGPAAAQPKAAAAPAADCSAAYRIEQKLSTGTTWRMCWRYDSKAGLVLDNVSYQPKGETTPIKVLNSARLAQIDVPYDDGSVEYDDLTGFGFAQGLMNLAPGECPGGTIKTVKVPDAWDPSQANVKGLCTTTRARGHAYRMQGNSANQVYQAQGKDLLIYTVNQVGWYEYMTEWRFQDDGTINMNVGATGSLSYEDYDAGDGRGWPIGKGATASATSHTHNVFWRLDFGLDGSSKTKVEQYDSKVTPPARGQEAPSAKTSRTKVTKELAGDYKTYRWWRMVSATGKNKDGHARSYEIVPGTTTKYPGRSFTKHDLYFTEYNKCEQFASNNTGNCPAASGKSVDKWVNGQTLTHPIVWMNVGFHHIARDEDQQPMPIHWQGFSIAPRDVTAMNPLTPGALASQNGHWEPRS
;
A
#
# COMPACT_ATOMS: atom_id res chain seq x y z
N MET A 1 10.21 28.25 -32.64
CA MET A 1 10.31 27.92 -34.09
C MET A 1 11.41 26.87 -34.22
N ARG A 2 11.24 25.66 -34.74
CA ARG A 2 10.56 25.21 -35.96
C ARG A 2 10.20 23.73 -35.77
N VAL A 3 8.96 23.39 -36.09
CA VAL A 3 8.34 22.06 -35.96
C VAL A 3 8.74 21.18 -37.16
N ILE A 4 9.09 19.91 -36.93
CA ILE A 4 9.15 18.91 -38.00
C ILE A 4 8.22 17.74 -37.64
N ARG A 5 7.07 17.72 -38.32
CA ARG A 5 6.17 16.56 -38.51
C ARG A 5 6.48 15.94 -39.87
N MET A 6 6.52 14.62 -39.98
CA MET A 6 6.12 13.82 -41.16
C MET A 6 6.10 12.34 -40.75
N SER A 7 4.93 11.72 -40.57
CA SER A 7 4.02 11.12 -41.58
C SER A 7 4.36 9.66 -41.88
N ARG A 8 3.45 8.77 -41.46
CA ARG A 8 3.45 7.32 -41.73
C ARG A 8 2.86 7.04 -43.10
N ALA A 9 3.53 6.21 -43.91
CA ALA A 9 2.93 5.57 -45.07
C ALA A 9 2.81 4.05 -44.85
N ARG A 10 1.59 3.54 -45.04
CA ARG A 10 1.21 2.12 -45.03
C ARG A 10 1.57 1.50 -46.37
N ILE A 11 2.08 0.27 -46.36
CA ILE A 11 2.00 -0.65 -47.51
C ILE A 11 1.28 -1.92 -47.03
N ARG A 12 0.15 -2.21 -47.69
CA ARG A 12 -0.63 -3.44 -47.58
C ARG A 12 -0.08 -4.43 -48.60
N THR A 13 0.08 -5.69 -48.21
CA THR A 13 0.18 -6.80 -49.16
C THR A 13 -0.67 -7.94 -48.64
N ALA A 14 -1.65 -8.34 -49.44
CA ALA A 14 -2.53 -9.47 -49.22
C ALA A 14 -1.99 -10.67 -50.01
N ILE A 15 -1.90 -11.84 -49.37
CA ILE A 15 -1.88 -13.15 -50.03
C ILE A 15 -2.71 -14.10 -49.16
N GLY A 16 -3.79 -14.62 -49.71
CA GLY A 16 -4.59 -15.67 -49.10
C GLY A 16 -4.13 -17.05 -49.55
N LEU A 17 -4.51 -18.08 -48.79
CA LEU A 17 -4.86 -19.41 -49.30
C LEU A 17 -5.51 -20.24 -48.20
N SER A 18 -6.70 -20.72 -48.53
CA SER A 18 -7.57 -21.61 -47.75
C SER A 18 -7.18 -23.06 -47.98
N VAL A 19 -7.18 -23.90 -46.94
CA VAL A 19 -7.51 -25.34 -47.07
C VAL A 19 -8.20 -25.82 -45.80
N ALA A 20 -9.43 -26.28 -45.95
CA ALA A 20 -10.18 -27.04 -44.96
C ALA A 20 -9.90 -28.54 -45.15
N ALA A 21 -9.75 -29.30 -44.07
CA ALA A 21 -9.83 -30.75 -44.09
C ALA A 21 -10.54 -31.24 -42.82
N LEU A 22 -11.76 -31.74 -43.01
CA LEU A 22 -12.50 -32.57 -42.07
C LEU A 22 -11.91 -33.98 -42.07
N ALA A 23 -11.72 -34.57 -40.89
CA ALA A 23 -11.63 -36.01 -40.72
C ALA A 23 -12.43 -36.41 -39.48
N ALA A 24 -13.55 -37.08 -39.73
CA ALA A 24 -14.32 -37.83 -38.76
C ALA A 24 -13.68 -39.20 -38.56
N GLY A 25 -13.66 -39.72 -37.33
CA GLY A 25 -13.21 -41.08 -37.07
C GLY A 25 -13.42 -41.56 -35.64
N ALA A 26 -14.41 -42.45 -35.50
CA ALA A 26 -14.53 -43.57 -34.57
C ALA A 26 -14.70 -43.30 -33.06
N VAL A 27 -15.90 -43.64 -32.58
CA VAL A 27 -16.29 -43.83 -31.18
C VAL A 27 -16.01 -45.29 -30.80
N THR A 28 -15.12 -45.53 -29.84
CA THR A 28 -15.01 -46.83 -29.14
C THR A 28 -15.60 -46.69 -27.75
N GLY A 29 -16.65 -47.46 -27.47
CA GLY A 29 -17.29 -47.51 -26.16
C GLY A 29 -16.39 -48.14 -25.10
N ALA A 30 -16.34 -47.51 -23.93
CA ALA A 30 -15.86 -48.08 -22.68
C ALA A 30 -16.97 -47.87 -21.62
N GLY A 31 -17.27 -48.92 -20.86
CA GLY A 31 -18.39 -48.98 -19.90
C GLY A 31 -18.28 -47.99 -18.73
N PRO A 32 -19.30 -47.93 -17.86
CA PRO A 32 -19.36 -46.92 -16.81
C PRO A 32 -18.27 -47.15 -15.75
N ALA A 33 -17.22 -46.32 -15.81
CA ALA A 33 -16.22 -46.25 -14.75
C ALA A 33 -16.85 -45.60 -13.52
N ALA A 34 -16.84 -46.32 -12.39
CA ALA A 34 -17.25 -45.80 -11.11
C ALA A 34 -16.44 -44.53 -10.78
N ALA A 35 -17.14 -43.42 -10.52
CA ALA A 35 -16.51 -42.14 -10.21
C ALA A 35 -15.78 -42.24 -8.85
N GLN A 36 -14.45 -42.28 -8.88
CA GLN A 36 -13.65 -41.99 -7.71
C GLN A 36 -13.94 -40.56 -7.23
N PRO A 37 -13.98 -40.29 -5.91
CA PRO A 37 -14.11 -38.94 -5.41
C PRO A 37 -12.91 -38.13 -5.92
N LYS A 38 -13.19 -37.19 -6.83
CA LYS A 38 -12.20 -36.25 -7.33
C LYS A 38 -11.73 -35.45 -6.12
N ALA A 39 -10.49 -35.71 -5.68
CA ALA A 39 -9.82 -34.87 -4.70
C ALA A 39 -10.02 -33.41 -5.14
N ALA A 40 -10.50 -32.58 -4.22
CA ALA A 40 -10.75 -31.17 -4.50
C ALA A 40 -9.51 -30.59 -5.19
N ALA A 41 -9.71 -30.02 -6.38
CA ALA A 41 -8.64 -29.38 -7.11
C ALA A 41 -7.97 -28.37 -6.16
N ALA A 42 -6.65 -28.47 -6.03
CA ALA A 42 -5.88 -27.46 -5.32
C ALA A 42 -6.27 -26.07 -5.90
N PRO A 43 -6.54 -25.06 -5.05
CA PRO A 43 -6.93 -23.75 -5.54
C PRO A 43 -5.86 -23.24 -6.51
N ALA A 44 -6.33 -22.64 -7.62
CA ALA A 44 -5.48 -22.17 -8.70
C ALA A 44 -4.33 -21.28 -8.17
N ALA A 45 -3.13 -21.45 -8.72
CA ALA A 45 -2.00 -20.59 -8.40
C ALA A 45 -2.26 -19.17 -8.93
N ASP A 46 -2.53 -18.24 -8.01
CA ASP A 46 -2.90 -16.82 -8.21
C ASP A 46 -1.87 -15.96 -8.99
N CYS A 47 -0.64 -16.43 -9.20
CA CYS A 47 0.36 -15.85 -10.11
C CYS A 47 1.49 -16.87 -10.39
N SER A 48 2.24 -16.70 -11.48
CA SER A 48 3.36 -17.60 -11.79
C SER A 48 4.50 -17.47 -10.77
N ALA A 49 5.33 -18.51 -10.63
CA ALA A 49 6.39 -18.57 -9.63
C ALA A 49 7.39 -17.39 -9.71
N ALA A 50 7.58 -16.78 -10.90
CA ALA A 50 8.45 -15.63 -11.08
C ALA A 50 7.94 -14.38 -10.31
N TYR A 51 6.62 -14.23 -10.22
CA TYR A 51 5.92 -13.10 -9.63
C TYR A 51 5.47 -13.34 -8.19
N ARG A 52 5.72 -14.54 -7.64
CA ARG A 52 5.34 -14.89 -6.28
C ARG A 52 6.42 -14.47 -5.28
N ILE A 53 5.97 -13.95 -4.14
CA ILE A 53 6.79 -13.79 -2.94
C ILE A 53 6.14 -14.63 -1.85
N GLU A 54 6.91 -15.52 -1.24
CA GLU A 54 6.54 -16.26 -0.05
C GLU A 54 7.73 -16.21 0.91
N GLN A 55 7.52 -15.64 2.08
CA GLN A 55 8.57 -15.51 3.10
C GLN A 55 8.04 -15.99 4.44
N LYS A 56 8.67 -17.03 4.98
CA LYS A 56 8.53 -17.42 6.38
C LYS A 56 9.56 -16.66 7.21
N LEU A 57 9.09 -15.88 8.17
CA LEU A 57 9.91 -15.13 9.12
C LEU A 57 10.40 -16.05 10.24
N SER A 58 11.45 -15.62 10.95
CA SER A 58 12.06 -16.40 12.04
C SER A 58 11.11 -16.69 13.20
N THR A 59 10.07 -15.87 13.37
CA THR A 59 8.99 -16.07 14.35
C THR A 59 7.96 -17.13 13.94
N GLY A 60 8.05 -17.66 12.72
CA GLY A 60 7.16 -18.68 12.17
C GLY A 60 6.00 -18.12 11.36
N THR A 61 5.75 -16.82 11.42
CA THR A 61 4.81 -16.12 10.54
C THR A 61 5.23 -16.25 9.08
N THR A 62 4.27 -16.49 8.18
CA THR A 62 4.51 -16.52 6.73
C THR A 62 3.64 -15.49 6.02
N TRP A 63 4.29 -14.71 5.15
CA TRP A 63 3.62 -13.78 4.24
C TRP A 63 3.67 -14.33 2.82
N ARG A 64 2.57 -14.17 2.06
CA ARG A 64 2.49 -14.57 0.65
C ARG A 64 1.78 -13.49 -0.15
N MET A 65 2.27 -13.25 -1.36
CA MET A 65 1.72 -12.28 -2.30
C MET A 65 2.23 -12.53 -3.71
N CYS A 66 1.61 -11.83 -4.65
CA CYS A 66 2.07 -11.66 -6.01
C CYS A 66 2.57 -10.23 -6.18
N TRP A 67 3.69 -10.03 -6.87
CA TRP A 67 4.11 -8.70 -7.30
C TRP A 67 3.89 -8.57 -8.81
N ARG A 68 3.53 -7.37 -9.24
CA ARG A 68 3.60 -6.97 -10.65
C ARG A 68 4.08 -5.54 -10.74
N TYR A 69 4.49 -5.14 -11.94
CA TYR A 69 4.92 -3.78 -12.21
C TYR A 69 3.93 -3.11 -13.16
N ASP A 70 3.30 -2.05 -12.67
CA ASP A 70 2.32 -1.23 -13.36
C ASP A 70 3.02 -0.11 -14.14
N SER A 71 2.51 0.23 -15.33
CA SER A 71 3.14 1.22 -16.21
C SER A 71 3.08 2.66 -15.68
N LYS A 72 2.37 2.89 -14.56
CA LYS A 72 2.29 4.20 -13.89
C LYS A 72 2.55 4.09 -12.40
N ALA A 73 1.83 3.19 -11.71
CA ALA A 73 1.94 3.06 -10.25
C ALA A 73 3.25 2.39 -9.78
N GLY A 74 4.04 1.80 -10.69
CA GLY A 74 5.23 1.04 -10.33
C GLY A 74 4.87 -0.27 -9.63
N LEU A 75 5.45 -0.53 -8.45
CA LEU A 75 5.21 -1.77 -7.71
C LEU A 75 3.75 -1.90 -7.25
N VAL A 76 3.12 -3.02 -7.60
CA VAL A 76 1.81 -3.43 -7.09
C VAL A 76 1.93 -4.80 -6.42
N LEU A 77 1.33 -4.91 -5.22
CA LEU A 77 1.24 -6.17 -4.49
C LEU A 77 -0.20 -6.66 -4.53
N ASP A 78 -0.39 -7.80 -5.19
CA ASP A 78 -1.66 -8.47 -5.31
C ASP A 78 -1.70 -9.71 -4.41
N ASN A 79 -2.91 -10.15 -4.06
CA ASN A 79 -3.13 -11.41 -3.37
C ASN A 79 -2.40 -11.59 -2.03
N VAL A 80 -2.24 -10.51 -1.27
CA VAL A 80 -1.53 -10.51 0.02
C VAL A 80 -2.27 -11.35 1.06
N SER A 81 -1.55 -12.29 1.68
CA SER A 81 -2.05 -13.12 2.77
C SER A 81 -1.05 -13.27 3.90
N TYR A 82 -1.59 -13.35 5.10
CA TYR A 82 -0.91 -13.43 6.38
C TYR A 82 -1.18 -14.80 7.02
N GLN A 83 -0.14 -15.49 7.47
CA GLN A 83 -0.29 -16.74 8.23
C GLN A 83 0.61 -16.69 9.46
N PRO A 84 0.08 -16.34 10.65
CA PRO A 84 0.84 -16.47 11.88
C PRO A 84 1.08 -17.95 12.22
N LYS A 85 2.09 -18.22 13.04
CA LYS A 85 2.52 -19.57 13.44
C LYS A 85 1.36 -20.48 13.92
N GLY A 86 0.35 -19.91 14.57
CA GLY A 86 -0.79 -20.64 15.15
C GLY A 86 -1.99 -20.87 14.22
N GLU A 87 -1.93 -20.45 12.95
CA GLU A 87 -3.01 -20.61 11.98
C GLU A 87 -2.61 -21.63 10.91
N THR A 88 -3.50 -22.59 10.62
CA THR A 88 -3.25 -23.68 9.67
C THR A 88 -3.43 -23.25 8.22
N THR A 89 -4.24 -22.22 7.98
CA THR A 89 -4.53 -21.69 6.64
C THR A 89 -4.15 -20.21 6.55
N PRO A 90 -3.62 -19.75 5.39
CA PRO A 90 -3.39 -18.33 5.17
C PRO A 90 -4.68 -17.51 5.25
N ILE A 91 -4.59 -16.34 5.87
CA ILE A 91 -5.66 -15.35 5.97
C ILE A 91 -5.43 -14.34 4.86
N LYS A 92 -6.34 -14.26 3.90
CA LYS A 92 -6.29 -13.22 2.85
C LYS A 92 -6.50 -11.84 3.49
N VAL A 93 -5.67 -10.86 3.13
CA VAL A 93 -5.71 -9.50 3.66
C VAL A 93 -6.10 -8.51 2.56
N LEU A 94 -5.28 -8.41 1.51
CA LEU A 94 -5.48 -7.47 0.41
C LEU A 94 -5.64 -8.25 -0.90
N ASN A 95 -6.60 -7.84 -1.71
CA ASN A 95 -6.67 -8.25 -3.11
C ASN A 95 -5.57 -7.54 -3.92
N SER A 96 -5.40 -6.24 -3.69
CA SER A 96 -4.40 -5.40 -4.37
C SER A 96 -4.03 -4.18 -3.53
N ALA A 97 -2.77 -3.76 -3.58
CA ALA A 97 -2.29 -2.56 -2.91
C ALA A 97 -1.17 -1.90 -3.72
N ARG A 98 -1.24 -0.57 -3.86
CA ARG A 98 -0.31 0.21 -4.69
C ARG A 98 -0.34 1.70 -4.35
N LEU A 99 0.66 2.43 -4.87
CA LEU A 99 0.55 3.87 -5.03
C LEU A 99 -0.57 4.24 -6.00
N ALA A 100 -1.19 5.38 -5.73
CA ALA A 100 -2.34 5.91 -6.47
C ALA A 100 -2.08 7.31 -7.03
N GLN A 101 -1.16 8.08 -6.46
CA GLN A 101 -0.59 9.30 -7.04
C GLN A 101 0.58 9.78 -6.15
N ILE A 102 1.50 10.55 -6.71
CA ILE A 102 2.34 11.50 -5.97
C ILE A 102 2.08 12.86 -6.62
N ASP A 103 1.40 13.75 -5.91
CA ASP A 103 1.05 15.10 -6.36
C ASP A 103 2.01 16.11 -5.73
N VAL A 104 2.70 16.90 -6.55
CA VAL A 104 3.79 17.78 -6.14
C VAL A 104 3.58 19.23 -6.60
N PRO A 105 2.73 20.00 -5.89
CA PRO A 105 2.60 21.44 -6.12
C PRO A 105 3.77 22.21 -5.51
N TYR A 106 4.35 23.13 -6.28
CA TYR A 106 5.30 24.11 -5.79
C TYR A 106 4.58 25.33 -5.19
N ASP A 107 5.11 25.86 -4.09
CA ASP A 107 4.46 26.94 -3.33
C ASP A 107 4.43 28.27 -4.10
N ASP A 108 5.28 28.41 -5.12
CA ASP A 108 5.27 29.55 -6.01
C ASP A 108 4.14 29.52 -7.07
N GLY A 109 3.45 28.39 -7.19
CA GLY A 109 2.37 28.15 -8.15
C GLY A 109 2.84 28.05 -9.59
N SER A 110 4.14 27.97 -9.87
CA SER A 110 4.68 27.88 -11.22
C SER A 110 4.39 26.52 -11.86
N VAL A 111 4.37 25.46 -11.06
CA VAL A 111 4.19 24.08 -11.52
C VAL A 111 3.55 23.18 -10.46
N GLU A 112 2.86 22.14 -10.95
CA GLU A 112 2.27 21.06 -10.17
C GLU A 112 2.43 19.77 -10.96
N TYR A 113 3.04 18.76 -10.35
CA TYR A 113 3.33 17.49 -10.99
C TYR A 113 2.42 16.37 -10.47
N ASP A 114 1.91 15.56 -11.39
CA ASP A 114 1.35 14.24 -11.09
C ASP A 114 2.39 13.18 -11.51
N ASP A 115 3.29 12.79 -10.60
CA ASP A 115 4.47 12.01 -11.00
C ASP A 115 4.13 10.65 -11.62
N LEU A 116 3.10 9.98 -11.09
CA LEU A 116 2.70 8.64 -11.57
C LEU A 116 2.03 8.72 -12.93
N THR A 117 1.08 9.64 -13.10
CA THR A 117 0.23 9.65 -14.29
C THR A 117 0.78 10.55 -15.40
N GLY A 118 1.52 11.60 -15.04
CA GLY A 118 1.99 12.67 -15.92
C GLY A 118 3.50 12.74 -16.13
N PHE A 119 4.34 12.29 -15.18
CA PHE A 119 5.80 12.48 -15.25
C PHE A 119 6.65 11.20 -15.30
N GLY A 120 6.01 10.04 -15.53
CA GLY A 120 6.71 8.81 -15.89
C GLY A 120 7.40 8.08 -14.73
N PHE A 121 6.85 8.18 -13.51
CA PHE A 121 7.35 7.49 -12.32
C PHE A 121 7.81 6.05 -12.57
N ALA A 122 6.93 5.21 -13.14
CA ALA A 122 7.24 3.80 -13.35
C ALA A 122 8.36 3.57 -14.38
N GLN A 123 8.49 4.45 -15.39
CA GLN A 123 9.55 4.36 -16.39
C GLN A 123 10.92 4.66 -15.78
N GLY A 124 10.98 5.47 -14.72
CA GLY A 124 12.18 5.80 -13.97
C GLY A 124 12.64 4.74 -12.96
N LEU A 125 12.27 3.45 -13.12
CA LEU A 125 12.75 2.39 -12.22
C LEU A 125 14.29 2.28 -12.30
N MET A 126 14.94 2.32 -11.13
CA MET A 126 16.40 2.31 -11.03
C MET A 126 16.96 0.90 -10.80
N ASN A 127 18.18 0.66 -11.29
CA ASN A 127 18.93 -0.56 -10.97
C ASN A 127 19.44 -0.47 -9.53
N LEU A 128 19.16 -1.49 -8.73
CA LEU A 128 19.67 -1.62 -7.37
C LEU A 128 21.03 -2.34 -7.38
N ALA A 129 21.99 -1.77 -6.68
CA ALA A 129 23.24 -2.43 -6.32
C ALA A 129 23.01 -3.46 -5.21
N PRO A 130 23.84 -4.52 -5.11
CA PRO A 130 23.71 -5.53 -4.05
C PRO A 130 23.70 -4.96 -2.62
N GLY A 131 24.46 -3.88 -2.38
CA GLY A 131 24.54 -3.22 -1.07
C GLY A 131 23.24 -2.54 -0.63
N GLU A 132 22.34 -2.21 -1.57
CA GLU A 132 21.06 -1.59 -1.26
C GLU A 132 20.07 -2.62 -0.68
N CYS A 133 20.18 -3.89 -1.08
CA CYS A 133 19.31 -4.99 -0.66
C CYS A 133 20.04 -6.01 0.24
N PRO A 134 20.57 -5.61 1.41
CA PRO A 134 21.41 -6.47 2.24
C PRO A 134 20.64 -7.70 2.72
N GLY A 135 21.26 -8.88 2.53
CA GLY A 135 20.67 -10.18 2.88
C GLY A 135 19.42 -10.56 2.09
N GLY A 136 19.10 -9.81 1.03
CA GLY A 136 17.91 -9.99 0.21
C GLY A 136 18.19 -10.51 -1.19
N THR A 137 17.14 -10.51 -2.00
CA THR A 137 17.20 -10.81 -3.43
C THR A 137 16.75 -9.60 -4.22
N ILE A 138 17.49 -9.28 -5.29
CA ILE A 138 17.10 -8.25 -6.26
C ILE A 138 16.54 -8.96 -7.50
N LYS A 139 15.25 -8.79 -7.76
CA LYS A 139 14.58 -9.34 -8.96
C LYS A 139 14.68 -8.36 -10.12
N THR A 140 14.80 -8.92 -11.33
CA THR A 140 14.65 -8.17 -12.58
C THR A 140 13.18 -7.92 -12.86
N VAL A 141 12.84 -6.67 -13.11
CA VAL A 141 11.52 -6.16 -13.43
C VAL A 141 11.51 -5.76 -14.90
N LYS A 142 10.53 -6.25 -15.65
CA LYS A 142 10.26 -5.74 -16.99
C LYS A 142 9.36 -4.52 -16.89
N VAL A 143 9.91 -3.33 -17.10
CA VAL A 143 9.22 -2.04 -17.08
C VAL A 143 8.33 -1.93 -18.33
N PRO A 144 7.00 -1.85 -18.17
CA PRO A 144 6.11 -1.59 -19.30
C PRO A 144 6.33 -0.18 -19.86
N ASP A 145 6.27 -0.05 -21.19
CA ASP A 145 6.39 1.24 -21.88
C ASP A 145 7.65 2.04 -21.50
N ALA A 146 8.77 1.33 -21.24
CA ALA A 146 10.05 1.94 -20.90
C ALA A 146 10.50 2.98 -21.93
N TRP A 147 11.09 4.10 -21.47
CA TRP A 147 11.58 5.17 -22.36
C TRP A 147 12.60 4.65 -23.37
N ASP A 148 13.50 3.79 -22.92
CA ASP A 148 14.37 2.99 -23.78
C ASP A 148 13.92 1.51 -23.74
N PRO A 149 13.24 1.00 -24.78
CA PRO A 149 12.82 -0.39 -24.85
C PRO A 149 13.99 -1.39 -24.77
N SER A 150 15.21 -0.99 -25.12
CA SER A 150 16.41 -1.85 -25.00
C SER A 150 16.86 -2.05 -23.55
N GLN A 151 16.44 -1.15 -22.65
CA GLN A 151 16.75 -1.17 -21.22
C GLN A 151 15.51 -1.42 -20.35
N ALA A 152 14.45 -2.02 -20.92
CA ALA A 152 13.21 -2.29 -20.20
C ALA A 152 13.33 -3.33 -19.06
N ASN A 153 14.46 -4.04 -18.93
CA ASN A 153 14.69 -5.01 -17.86
C ASN A 153 15.61 -4.41 -16.81
N VAL A 154 15.06 -4.07 -15.64
CA VAL A 154 15.77 -3.37 -14.58
C VAL A 154 15.87 -4.25 -13.33
N LYS A 155 17.04 -4.34 -12.71
CA LYS A 155 17.23 -5.03 -11.41
C LYS A 155 16.70 -4.15 -10.27
N GLY A 156 15.40 -3.92 -10.24
CA GLY A 156 14.79 -2.82 -9.46
C GLY A 156 13.94 -3.24 -8.25
N LEU A 157 13.72 -4.53 -7.99
CA LEU A 157 12.86 -5.01 -6.90
C LEU A 157 13.66 -5.74 -5.83
N CYS A 158 13.83 -5.13 -4.67
CA CYS A 158 14.42 -5.77 -3.50
C CYS A 158 13.36 -6.54 -2.70
N THR A 159 13.73 -7.71 -2.19
CA THR A 159 12.98 -8.44 -1.17
C THR A 159 13.98 -8.96 -0.12
N THR A 160 13.83 -8.54 1.13
CA THR A 160 14.71 -8.94 2.25
C THR A 160 13.93 -9.06 3.55
N THR A 161 14.59 -9.42 4.65
CA THR A 161 13.99 -9.39 6.00
C THR A 161 14.83 -8.53 6.93
N ARG A 162 14.18 -7.69 7.76
CA ARG A 162 14.89 -6.86 8.74
C ARG A 162 14.39 -7.13 10.16
N ALA A 163 15.23 -6.79 11.13
CA ALA A 163 14.82 -6.79 12.53
C ALA A 163 13.94 -5.55 12.75
N ARG A 164 12.84 -5.70 13.49
CA ARG A 164 11.94 -4.58 13.84
C ARG A 164 11.98 -4.19 15.32
N GLY A 165 12.96 -4.70 16.06
CA GLY A 165 13.08 -4.52 17.51
C GLY A 165 12.19 -5.47 18.29
N HIS A 166 11.77 -5.09 19.49
CA HIS A 166 10.95 -5.93 20.36
C HIS A 166 9.56 -6.20 19.75
N ALA A 167 9.20 -7.48 19.63
CA ALA A 167 7.83 -7.89 19.34
C ALA A 167 6.95 -7.77 20.59
N TYR A 168 7.49 -8.11 21.76
CA TYR A 168 6.88 -7.86 23.06
C TYR A 168 7.91 -8.00 24.17
N ARG A 169 7.58 -7.42 25.33
CA ARG A 169 8.22 -7.72 26.62
C ARG A 169 7.17 -7.68 27.72
N MET A 170 7.26 -8.62 28.65
CA MET A 170 6.43 -8.67 29.86
C MET A 170 7.24 -9.28 31.01
N GLN A 171 7.11 -8.70 32.22
CA GLN A 171 7.51 -9.34 33.46
C GLN A 171 6.44 -10.34 33.93
N GLY A 172 6.83 -11.57 34.23
CA GLY A 172 6.00 -12.59 34.87
C GLY A 172 5.87 -12.35 36.38
N ASN A 173 5.29 -13.31 37.09
CA ASN A 173 4.94 -13.13 38.51
C ASN A 173 6.16 -13.26 39.43
N SER A 174 7.18 -13.99 38.98
CA SER A 174 8.48 -14.04 39.64
C SER A 174 9.46 -13.07 38.97
N ALA A 175 10.36 -12.49 39.76
CA ALA A 175 11.40 -11.56 39.28
C ALA A 175 12.26 -12.18 38.16
N ASN A 176 12.45 -13.51 38.18
CA ASN A 176 13.29 -14.23 37.21
C ASN A 176 12.54 -14.69 35.94
N GLN A 177 11.24 -14.42 35.83
CA GLN A 177 10.45 -14.82 34.68
C GLN A 177 10.16 -13.62 33.79
N VAL A 178 10.80 -13.57 32.62
CA VAL A 178 10.57 -12.54 31.61
C VAL A 178 10.12 -13.19 30.31
N TYR A 179 9.01 -12.73 29.77
CA TYR A 179 8.56 -13.09 28.44
C TYR A 179 8.97 -11.99 27.47
N GLN A 180 9.85 -12.30 26.53
CA GLN A 180 10.24 -11.35 25.50
C GLN A 180 10.52 -12.06 24.17
N ALA A 181 10.35 -11.31 23.07
CA ALA A 181 10.78 -11.74 21.75
C ALA A 181 11.22 -10.53 20.92
N GLN A 182 12.18 -10.76 20.03
CA GLN A 182 12.50 -9.83 18.94
C GLN A 182 11.61 -10.14 17.74
N GLY A 183 11.13 -9.09 17.08
CA GLY A 183 10.32 -9.17 15.88
C GLY A 183 11.15 -9.12 14.61
N LYS A 184 10.54 -9.60 13.54
CA LYS A 184 11.06 -9.56 12.18
C LYS A 184 10.01 -9.01 11.23
N ASP A 185 10.44 -8.33 10.16
CA ASP A 185 9.59 -8.00 9.02
C ASP A 185 10.15 -8.60 7.72
N LEU A 186 9.25 -8.75 6.74
CA LEU A 186 9.57 -8.87 5.32
C LEU A 186 9.51 -7.45 4.74
N LEU A 187 10.61 -7.02 4.12
CA LEU A 187 10.76 -5.73 3.46
C LEU A 187 10.80 -5.92 1.95
N ILE A 188 9.95 -5.20 1.22
CA ILE A 188 9.89 -5.17 -0.24
C ILE A 188 9.91 -3.72 -0.69
N TYR A 189 10.80 -3.35 -1.62
CA TYR A 189 10.80 -2.00 -2.16
C TYR A 189 11.37 -1.89 -3.58
N THR A 190 11.04 -0.78 -4.24
CA THR A 190 11.63 -0.29 -5.50
C THR A 190 12.09 1.16 -5.33
N VAL A 191 13.02 1.61 -6.18
CA VAL A 191 13.46 3.01 -6.26
C VAL A 191 13.16 3.55 -7.65
N ASN A 192 12.47 4.67 -7.71
CA ASN A 192 11.98 5.29 -8.94
C ASN A 192 12.46 6.74 -9.01
N GLN A 193 13.19 7.10 -10.06
CA GLN A 193 13.63 8.48 -10.30
C GLN A 193 12.59 9.24 -11.11
N VAL A 194 12.26 10.46 -10.67
CA VAL A 194 11.37 11.39 -11.34
C VAL A 194 12.03 12.77 -11.34
N GLY A 195 12.59 13.17 -12.49
CA GLY A 195 13.42 14.36 -12.57
C GLY A 195 14.62 14.26 -11.61
N TRP A 196 14.65 15.15 -10.62
CA TRP A 196 15.70 15.31 -9.61
C TRP A 196 15.46 14.44 -8.37
N TYR A 197 14.21 14.01 -8.17
CA TYR A 197 13.81 13.21 -7.01
C TYR A 197 13.97 11.72 -7.27
N GLU A 198 14.25 11.00 -6.20
CA GLU A 198 14.14 9.55 -6.14
C GLU A 198 13.12 9.17 -5.05
N TYR A 199 12.21 8.27 -5.41
CA TYR A 199 11.17 7.77 -4.53
C TYR A 199 11.37 6.28 -4.25
N MET A 200 11.55 5.95 -2.97
CA MET A 200 11.57 4.57 -2.48
C MET A 200 10.16 4.15 -2.08
N THR A 201 9.51 3.29 -2.89
CA THR A 201 8.20 2.72 -2.51
C THR A 201 8.41 1.48 -1.66
N GLU A 202 8.10 1.57 -0.37
CA GLU A 202 8.45 0.58 0.64
C GLU A 202 7.22 -0.09 1.26
N TRP A 203 7.24 -1.43 1.33
CA TRP A 203 6.26 -2.25 2.02
C TRP A 203 6.95 -3.09 3.11
N ARG A 204 6.49 -2.97 4.36
CA ARG A 204 6.96 -3.82 5.47
C ARG A 204 5.85 -4.67 6.04
N PHE A 205 6.00 -5.98 5.92
CA PHE A 205 5.08 -6.98 6.42
C PHE A 205 5.62 -7.60 7.70
N GLN A 206 5.09 -7.18 8.85
CA GLN A 206 5.59 -7.57 10.16
C GLN A 206 5.08 -8.95 10.58
N ASP A 207 5.82 -9.61 11.45
CA ASP A 207 5.44 -10.93 11.97
C ASP A 207 4.18 -10.95 12.86
N ASP A 208 3.76 -9.80 13.40
CA ASP A 208 2.52 -9.66 14.13
C ASP A 208 1.29 -9.40 13.23
N GLY A 209 1.51 -9.22 11.92
CA GLY A 209 0.47 -8.98 10.93
C GLY A 209 0.37 -7.52 10.49
N THR A 210 1.08 -6.58 11.14
CA THR A 210 1.09 -5.17 10.75
C THR A 210 1.72 -5.00 9.37
N ILE A 211 1.11 -4.17 8.52
CA ILE A 211 1.66 -3.80 7.21
C ILE A 211 1.93 -2.29 7.22
N ASN A 212 3.17 -1.90 6.94
CA ASN A 212 3.57 -0.49 6.83
C ASN A 212 3.79 -0.18 5.36
N MET A 213 3.30 0.98 4.93
CA MET A 213 3.42 1.51 3.58
C MET A 213 4.09 2.87 3.66
N ASN A 214 5.27 3.00 3.08
CA ASN A 214 6.03 4.24 3.09
C ASN A 214 6.51 4.62 1.69
N VAL A 215 6.55 5.91 1.42
CA VAL A 215 7.37 6.50 0.35
C VAL A 215 8.50 7.25 1.01
N GLY A 216 9.72 6.93 0.61
CA GLY A 216 10.90 7.68 0.97
C GLY A 216 11.26 8.64 -0.18
N ALA A 217 11.27 9.96 0.05
CA ALA A 217 11.71 10.95 -0.92
C ALA A 217 13.18 11.34 -0.66
N THR A 218 14.03 11.23 -1.68
CA THR A 218 15.46 11.53 -1.67
C THR A 218 15.89 12.02 -3.07
N GLY A 219 17.17 11.91 -3.43
CA GLY A 219 17.71 12.42 -4.70
C GLY A 219 18.35 13.79 -4.51
N SER A 220 17.94 14.76 -5.31
CA SER A 220 18.43 16.14 -5.27
C SER A 220 17.27 17.11 -5.28
N LEU A 221 17.45 18.26 -4.61
CA LEU A 221 16.59 19.42 -4.87
C LEU A 221 16.74 19.84 -6.33
N SER A 222 15.66 20.41 -6.89
CA SER A 222 15.69 21.02 -8.21
C SER A 222 16.51 22.30 -8.15
N TYR A 223 17.69 22.30 -8.78
CA TYR A 223 18.56 23.48 -8.85
C TYR A 223 17.95 24.60 -9.72
N GLU A 224 16.93 24.29 -10.52
CA GLU A 224 16.20 25.26 -11.34
C GLU A 224 15.30 26.15 -10.48
N ASP A 225 15.01 25.74 -9.25
CA ASP A 225 14.11 26.43 -8.31
C ASP A 225 14.87 27.12 -7.17
N TYR A 226 16.11 27.55 -7.43
CA TYR A 226 17.03 28.15 -6.45
C TYR A 226 16.97 29.69 -6.38
N ASP A 227 15.88 30.28 -6.85
CA ASP A 227 15.67 31.73 -6.98
C ASP A 227 14.49 32.27 -6.14
N ALA A 228 13.99 31.49 -5.17
CA ALA A 228 12.87 31.89 -4.32
C ALA A 228 13.20 33.12 -3.45
N GLY A 229 12.64 34.29 -3.79
CA GLY A 229 12.97 35.57 -3.13
C GLY A 229 11.91 36.15 -2.19
N ASP A 230 10.73 35.53 -2.07
CA ASP A 230 9.54 36.18 -1.48
C ASP A 230 8.86 35.38 -0.35
N GLY A 231 9.65 34.56 0.35
CA GLY A 231 9.20 33.76 1.49
C GLY A 231 8.54 32.43 1.11
N ARG A 232 8.47 32.10 -0.19
CA ARG A 232 8.00 30.81 -0.71
C ARG A 232 9.10 29.74 -0.82
N GLY A 233 10.27 30.02 -0.25
CA GLY A 233 11.40 29.10 -0.24
C GLY A 233 12.28 29.31 1.00
N TRP A 234 13.35 28.54 1.08
CA TRP A 234 14.31 28.60 2.16
C TRP A 234 15.72 28.92 1.64
N PRO A 235 16.47 29.84 2.29
CA PRO A 235 17.84 30.14 1.89
C PRO A 235 18.75 28.91 1.99
N ILE A 236 19.56 28.69 0.97
CA ILE A 236 20.53 27.60 0.91
C ILE A 236 21.87 28.09 0.37
N GLY A 237 22.92 27.34 0.70
CA GLY A 237 24.28 27.62 0.25
C GLY A 237 24.93 28.79 0.99
N LYS A 238 26.21 29.02 0.67
CA LYS A 238 27.04 29.97 1.42
C LYS A 238 26.50 31.40 1.31
N GLY A 239 26.17 31.98 2.46
CA GLY A 239 25.75 33.38 2.53
C GLY A 239 24.34 33.64 2.00
N ALA A 240 23.48 32.62 1.93
CA ALA A 240 22.09 32.76 1.48
C ALA A 240 21.95 33.37 0.07
N THR A 241 22.86 33.04 -0.84
CA THR A 241 22.87 33.56 -2.21
C THR A 241 21.89 32.84 -3.14
N ALA A 242 21.29 31.74 -2.68
CA ALA A 242 20.26 30.96 -3.37
C ALA A 242 19.16 30.59 -2.37
N SER A 243 17.98 30.27 -2.89
CA SER A 243 16.84 29.85 -2.07
C SER A 243 16.03 28.78 -2.79
N ALA A 244 15.90 27.60 -2.20
CA ALA A 244 15.09 26.53 -2.76
C ALA A 244 13.60 26.77 -2.54
N THR A 245 12.80 26.73 -3.61
CA THR A 245 11.34 26.84 -3.53
C THR A 245 10.73 25.68 -2.75
N SER A 246 9.90 26.03 -1.77
CA SER A 246 9.13 25.06 -0.97
C SER A 246 8.06 24.39 -1.83
N HIS A 247 7.73 23.15 -1.51
CA HIS A 247 6.75 22.36 -2.26
C HIS A 247 6.14 21.29 -1.35
N THR A 248 5.05 20.65 -1.78
CA THR A 248 4.42 19.56 -1.00
C THR A 248 4.46 18.25 -1.76
N HIS A 249 4.71 17.13 -1.09
CA HIS A 249 4.53 15.78 -1.64
C HIS A 249 3.24 15.16 -1.07
N ASN A 250 2.16 15.12 -1.85
CA ASN A 250 0.91 14.46 -1.49
C ASN A 250 0.88 13.02 -2.04
N VAL A 251 1.23 12.05 -1.21
CA VAL A 251 1.30 10.64 -1.61
C VAL A 251 -0.03 9.95 -1.34
N PHE A 252 -0.65 9.46 -2.40
CA PHE A 252 -1.87 8.67 -2.34
C PHE A 252 -1.59 7.18 -2.49
N TRP A 253 -2.27 6.37 -1.68
CA TRP A 253 -2.25 4.90 -1.77
C TRP A 253 -3.66 4.38 -2.03
N ARG A 254 -3.79 3.29 -2.80
CA ARG A 254 -5.07 2.61 -3.06
C ARG A 254 -5.00 1.18 -2.54
N LEU A 255 -5.85 0.84 -1.58
CA LEU A 255 -5.95 -0.49 -0.99
C LEU A 255 -7.31 -1.13 -1.30
N ASP A 256 -7.27 -2.33 -1.88
CA ASP A 256 -8.42 -3.21 -2.09
C ASP A 256 -8.33 -4.37 -1.09
N PHE A 257 -9.21 -4.35 -0.08
CA PHE A 257 -9.27 -5.37 0.94
C PHE A 257 -10.03 -6.61 0.48
N GLY A 258 -9.41 -7.78 0.66
CA GLY A 258 -9.97 -9.09 0.39
C GLY A 258 -10.03 -9.96 1.64
N LEU A 259 -10.45 -9.39 2.77
CA LEU A 259 -10.37 -10.06 4.08
C LEU A 259 -11.09 -11.41 4.03
N ASP A 260 -10.36 -12.46 4.42
CA ASP A 260 -10.84 -13.85 4.41
C ASP A 260 -11.38 -14.32 3.04
N GLY A 261 -10.85 -13.75 1.95
CA GLY A 261 -11.20 -14.12 0.57
C GLY A 261 -12.46 -13.43 0.04
N SER A 262 -12.98 -12.42 0.73
CA SER A 262 -14.16 -11.66 0.31
C SER A 262 -13.84 -10.19 0.10
N SER A 263 -14.22 -9.65 -1.05
CA SER A 263 -14.19 -8.21 -1.33
C SER A 263 -15.30 -7.43 -0.63
N LYS A 264 -16.28 -8.13 -0.02
CA LYS A 264 -17.43 -7.50 0.67
C LYS A 264 -17.09 -6.98 2.07
N THR A 265 -15.86 -6.51 2.25
CA THR A 265 -15.35 -5.95 3.50
C THR A 265 -16.23 -4.77 3.93
N LYS A 266 -16.43 -4.59 5.23
CA LYS A 266 -17.22 -3.48 5.81
C LYS A 266 -16.30 -2.43 6.39
N VAL A 267 -16.78 -1.20 6.49
CA VAL A 267 -16.03 -0.11 7.13
C VAL A 267 -16.73 0.27 8.43
N GLU A 268 -15.96 0.35 9.52
CA GLU A 268 -16.42 0.87 10.81
C GLU A 268 -15.56 2.06 11.23
N GLN A 269 -16.20 3.16 11.60
CA GLN A 269 -15.59 4.32 12.23
C GLN A 269 -15.80 4.23 13.74
N TYR A 270 -14.76 4.61 14.48
CA TYR A 270 -14.81 4.74 15.92
C TYR A 270 -14.47 6.18 16.32
N ASP A 271 -15.25 6.72 17.25
CA ASP A 271 -15.05 8.05 17.83
C ASP A 271 -15.13 7.90 19.34
N SER A 272 -14.11 8.39 20.07
CA SER A 272 -14.18 8.47 21.54
C SER A 272 -14.38 9.91 21.98
N LYS A 273 -15.38 10.13 22.83
CA LYS A 273 -15.62 11.42 23.48
C LYS A 273 -15.16 11.35 24.92
N VAL A 274 -14.21 12.22 25.28
CA VAL A 274 -13.77 12.41 26.66
C VAL A 274 -14.70 13.42 27.35
N THR A 275 -15.11 13.11 28.56
CA THR A 275 -15.92 13.99 29.42
C THR A 275 -15.24 14.16 30.78
N PRO A 276 -15.39 15.33 31.43
CA PRO A 276 -14.89 15.55 32.79
C PRO A 276 -15.36 14.48 33.78
N PRO A 277 -14.69 14.32 34.94
CA PRO A 277 -15.12 13.39 35.96
C PRO A 277 -16.59 13.63 36.35
N ALA A 278 -17.40 12.57 36.36
CA ALA A 278 -18.75 12.64 36.89
C ALA A 278 -18.70 12.71 38.44
N ARG A 279 -19.78 13.15 39.09
CA ARG A 279 -19.85 13.16 40.57
C ARG A 279 -19.56 11.76 41.11
N GLY A 280 -18.55 11.65 41.99
CA GLY A 280 -18.10 10.38 42.56
C GLY A 280 -17.11 9.59 41.71
N GLN A 281 -16.61 10.15 40.61
CA GLN A 281 -15.51 9.59 39.81
C GLN A 281 -14.25 10.43 40.00
N GLU A 282 -13.10 9.77 40.13
CA GLU A 282 -11.81 10.43 40.37
C GLU A 282 -11.18 11.00 39.09
N ALA A 283 -11.52 10.46 37.91
CA ALA A 283 -10.89 10.79 36.64
C ALA A 283 -11.90 11.09 35.52
N PRO A 284 -11.48 11.82 34.46
CA PRO A 284 -12.25 11.93 33.23
C PRO A 284 -12.60 10.55 32.66
N SER A 285 -13.73 10.46 31.96
CA SER A 285 -14.16 9.22 31.30
C SER A 285 -14.19 9.39 29.79
N ALA A 286 -13.91 8.31 29.05
CA ALA A 286 -14.01 8.28 27.61
C ALA A 286 -15.05 7.25 27.17
N LYS A 287 -16.02 7.65 26.35
CA LYS A 287 -16.99 6.74 25.75
C LYS A 287 -16.75 6.64 24.25
N THR A 288 -16.60 5.41 23.77
CA THR A 288 -16.39 5.13 22.35
C THR A 288 -17.71 4.76 21.68
N SER A 289 -18.04 5.45 20.58
CA SER A 289 -19.13 5.07 19.69
C SER A 289 -18.58 4.44 18.41
N ARG A 290 -19.32 3.45 17.89
CA ARG A 290 -19.02 2.77 16.63
C ARG A 290 -20.09 3.09 15.60
N THR A 291 -19.66 3.57 14.44
CA THR A 291 -20.52 3.93 13.31
C THR A 291 -20.19 3.03 12.12
N LYS A 292 -21.19 2.39 11.53
CA LYS A 292 -21.01 1.68 10.26
C LYS A 292 -20.96 2.70 9.13
N VAL A 293 -19.90 2.69 8.34
CA VAL A 293 -19.77 3.54 7.16
C VAL A 293 -20.30 2.74 5.97
N THR A 294 -21.54 3.02 5.58
CA THR A 294 -22.26 2.26 4.53
C THR A 294 -22.29 2.97 3.18
N LYS A 295 -21.87 4.24 3.14
CA LYS A 295 -21.74 5.03 1.93
C LYS A 295 -20.32 5.57 1.82
N GLU A 296 -19.94 5.95 0.61
CA GLU A 296 -18.67 6.61 0.34
C GLU A 296 -18.46 7.81 1.27
N LEU A 297 -17.21 8.00 1.68
CA LEU A 297 -16.86 8.95 2.71
C LEU A 297 -15.49 9.55 2.40
N ALA A 298 -15.37 10.88 2.53
CA ALA A 298 -14.09 11.55 2.72
C ALA A 298 -13.91 11.82 4.22
N GLY A 299 -12.79 11.40 4.79
CA GLY A 299 -12.57 11.34 6.23
C GLY A 299 -11.25 11.97 6.66
N ASP A 300 -11.26 12.61 7.82
CA ASP A 300 -10.08 13.17 8.48
C ASP A 300 -9.84 12.51 9.83
N TYR A 301 -8.60 12.12 10.07
CA TYR A 301 -8.18 11.71 11.41
C TYR A 301 -8.34 12.88 12.37
N LYS A 302 -8.76 12.53 13.58
CA LYS A 302 -8.94 13.46 14.69
C LYS A 302 -8.52 12.73 15.96
N THR A 303 -8.26 13.48 17.01
CA THR A 303 -8.06 12.91 18.35
C THR A 303 -9.20 11.93 18.65
N TYR A 304 -8.85 10.69 19.00
CA TYR A 304 -9.80 9.60 19.27
C TYR A 304 -10.72 9.14 18.12
N ARG A 305 -10.39 9.46 16.86
CA ARG A 305 -11.06 8.91 15.68
C ARG A 305 -10.15 7.98 14.90
N TRP A 306 -10.69 6.82 14.54
CA TRP A 306 -10.01 5.85 13.67
C TRP A 306 -11.03 4.98 12.92
N TRP A 307 -10.55 4.24 11.92
CA TRP A 307 -11.36 3.34 11.10
C TRP A 307 -10.77 1.95 11.04
N ARG A 308 -11.62 0.96 10.79
CA ARG A 308 -11.19 -0.39 10.41
C ARG A 308 -11.97 -0.96 9.24
N MET A 309 -11.28 -1.81 8.51
CA MET A 309 -11.80 -2.68 7.48
C MET A 309 -12.14 -4.03 8.11
N VAL A 310 -13.40 -4.46 8.05
CA VAL A 310 -13.94 -5.61 8.79
C VAL A 310 -14.39 -6.69 7.84
N SER A 311 -13.92 -7.92 8.06
CA SER A 311 -14.32 -9.09 7.30
C SER A 311 -15.84 -9.29 7.35
N ALA A 312 -16.44 -9.60 6.21
CA ALA A 312 -17.85 -9.95 6.15
C ALA A 312 -18.14 -11.40 6.56
N THR A 313 -17.12 -12.25 6.59
CA THR A 313 -17.29 -13.71 6.70
C THR A 313 -16.38 -14.35 7.75
N GLY A 314 -15.17 -13.85 7.93
CA GLY A 314 -14.18 -14.45 8.81
C GLY A 314 -14.21 -13.91 10.24
N LYS A 315 -13.93 -14.81 11.18
CA LYS A 315 -13.82 -14.54 12.60
C LYS A 315 -12.54 -15.16 13.15
N ASN A 316 -12.00 -14.59 14.23
CA ASN A 316 -10.96 -15.24 15.01
C ASN A 316 -11.55 -16.37 15.88
N LYS A 317 -10.67 -17.03 16.64
CA LYS A 317 -11.04 -18.16 17.51
C LYS A 317 -11.97 -17.77 18.69
N ASP A 318 -12.08 -16.47 19.01
CA ASP A 318 -13.00 -15.95 20.02
C ASP A 318 -14.35 -15.51 19.41
N GLY A 319 -14.54 -15.68 18.10
CA GLY A 319 -15.77 -15.31 17.41
C GLY A 319 -15.89 -13.82 17.07
N HIS A 320 -14.83 -13.03 17.27
CA HIS A 320 -14.77 -11.64 16.84
C HIS A 320 -14.50 -11.56 15.33
N ALA A 321 -15.14 -10.61 14.64
CA ALA A 321 -14.93 -10.42 13.21
C ALA A 321 -13.49 -9.94 12.94
N ARG A 322 -12.76 -10.64 12.07
CA ARG A 322 -11.40 -10.24 11.71
C ARG A 322 -11.41 -8.88 11.04
N SER A 323 -10.45 -8.03 11.38
CA SER A 323 -10.37 -6.68 10.83
C SER A 323 -8.94 -6.16 10.78
N TYR A 324 -8.74 -5.09 10.03
CA TYR A 324 -7.52 -4.29 10.05
C TYR A 324 -7.88 -2.84 10.35
N GLU A 325 -7.25 -2.29 11.37
CA GLU A 325 -7.29 -0.88 11.70
C GLU A 325 -6.40 -0.08 10.76
N ILE A 326 -6.85 1.10 10.34
CA ILE A 326 -6.04 2.04 9.59
C ILE A 326 -5.35 2.98 10.58
N VAL A 327 -4.03 2.95 10.60
CA VAL A 327 -3.17 3.69 11.53
C VAL A 327 -2.45 4.78 10.74
N PRO A 328 -2.86 6.06 10.84
CA PRO A 328 -2.22 7.14 10.11
C PRO A 328 -0.79 7.36 10.59
N GLY A 329 0.10 7.71 9.66
CA GLY A 329 1.37 8.34 10.01
C GLY A 329 1.23 9.86 10.16
N THR A 330 2.36 10.53 10.41
CA THR A 330 2.43 11.99 10.37
C THR A 330 2.11 12.48 8.97
N THR A 331 1.27 13.51 8.88
CA THR A 331 0.85 14.10 7.61
C THR A 331 0.71 15.61 7.75
N THR A 332 1.22 16.35 6.77
CA THR A 332 0.96 17.78 6.58
C THR A 332 0.01 17.92 5.40
N LYS A 333 -1.28 18.12 5.68
CA LYS A 333 -2.30 18.24 4.63
C LYS A 333 -2.08 19.48 3.76
N TYR A 334 -2.07 19.28 2.45
CA TYR A 334 -2.13 20.36 1.47
C TYR A 334 -3.58 20.73 1.12
N PRO A 335 -4.08 21.92 1.44
CA PRO A 335 -5.47 22.29 1.18
C PRO A 335 -5.72 22.85 -0.25
N GLY A 336 -4.69 22.94 -1.10
CA GLY A 336 -4.75 23.64 -2.39
C GLY A 336 -5.58 22.94 -3.47
N ARG A 337 -5.80 21.62 -3.38
CA ARG A 337 -6.69 20.87 -4.27
C ARG A 337 -7.81 20.19 -3.49
N SER A 338 -8.98 20.00 -4.10
CA SER A 338 -10.11 19.37 -3.40
C SER A 338 -9.85 17.90 -3.04
N PHE A 339 -9.05 17.19 -3.84
CA PHE A 339 -8.67 15.80 -3.58
C PHE A 339 -7.60 15.62 -2.50
N THR A 340 -6.90 16.69 -2.09
CA THR A 340 -5.87 16.65 -1.04
C THR A 340 -6.37 17.10 0.33
N LYS A 341 -7.64 17.53 0.44
CA LYS A 341 -8.22 18.12 1.67
C LYS A 341 -8.47 17.12 2.80
N HIS A 342 -8.56 15.83 2.50
CA HIS A 342 -8.87 14.80 3.48
C HIS A 342 -7.73 13.79 3.60
N ASP A 343 -7.59 13.19 4.79
CA ASP A 343 -6.56 12.19 5.07
C ASP A 343 -6.88 10.85 4.40
N LEU A 344 -8.16 10.54 4.19
CA LEU A 344 -8.58 9.34 3.50
C LEU A 344 -9.92 9.48 2.78
N TYR A 345 -10.16 8.57 1.84
CA TYR A 345 -11.43 8.38 1.17
C TYR A 345 -11.80 6.90 1.13
N PHE A 346 -13.08 6.59 1.31
CA PHE A 346 -13.66 5.30 0.99
C PHE A 346 -14.57 5.47 -0.23
N THR A 347 -14.24 4.80 -1.34
CA THR A 347 -15.10 4.74 -2.54
C THR A 347 -15.63 3.33 -2.75
N GLU A 348 -16.72 3.19 -3.49
CA GLU A 348 -17.12 1.87 -3.98
C GLU A 348 -16.17 1.44 -5.10
N TYR A 349 -15.82 0.15 -5.15
CA TYR A 349 -14.95 -0.34 -6.20
C TYR A 349 -15.49 -0.06 -7.60
N ASN A 350 -14.67 0.62 -8.38
CA ASN A 350 -14.88 0.82 -9.81
C ASN A 350 -13.56 0.59 -10.56
N LYS A 351 -13.61 -0.24 -11.60
CA LYS A 351 -12.43 -0.61 -12.40
C LYS A 351 -11.74 0.57 -13.09
N CYS A 352 -12.47 1.66 -13.34
CA CYS A 352 -11.94 2.83 -14.03
C CYS A 352 -11.24 3.80 -13.05
N GLU A 353 -11.55 3.71 -11.75
CA GLU A 353 -11.03 4.57 -10.69
C GLU A 353 -9.69 4.02 -10.21
N GLN A 354 -8.62 4.52 -10.83
CA GLN A 354 -7.29 3.95 -10.70
C GLN A 354 -6.33 4.85 -9.91
N PHE A 355 -6.28 6.15 -10.22
CA PHE A 355 -5.34 7.12 -9.64
C PHE A 355 -6.09 8.26 -8.95
N ALA A 356 -5.59 8.71 -7.79
CA ALA A 356 -6.33 9.62 -6.91
C ALA A 356 -6.54 11.03 -7.49
N SER A 357 -5.71 11.44 -8.44
CA SER A 357 -5.84 12.63 -9.28
C SER A 357 -5.46 12.26 -10.72
N ASN A 358 -5.77 13.17 -11.66
CA ASN A 358 -5.40 13.04 -13.08
C ASN A 358 -5.60 11.61 -13.61
N ASN A 359 -6.76 11.02 -13.28
CA ASN A 359 -7.00 9.61 -13.46
C ASN A 359 -7.00 9.24 -14.95
N THR A 360 -6.04 8.40 -15.34
CA THR A 360 -5.91 7.92 -16.73
C THR A 360 -6.80 6.71 -17.02
N GLY A 361 -7.55 6.22 -16.03
CA GLY A 361 -8.53 5.17 -16.24
C GLY A 361 -9.66 5.61 -17.18
N ASN A 362 -10.21 4.64 -17.92
CA ASN A 362 -11.28 4.86 -18.88
C ASN A 362 -12.65 5.01 -18.18
N CYS A 363 -12.80 6.07 -17.38
CA CYS A 363 -14.06 6.42 -16.75
C CYS A 363 -14.99 7.17 -17.70
N PRO A 364 -16.32 7.06 -17.51
CA PRO A 364 -17.26 7.98 -18.14
C PRO A 364 -16.86 9.44 -17.89
N ALA A 365 -17.04 10.32 -18.88
CA ALA A 365 -16.59 11.71 -18.80
C ALA A 365 -17.15 12.48 -17.59
N ALA A 366 -18.38 12.15 -17.17
CA ALA A 366 -19.04 12.77 -16.03
C ALA A 366 -18.52 12.33 -14.65
N SER A 367 -17.69 11.28 -14.58
CA SER A 367 -17.18 10.74 -13.30
C SER A 367 -16.10 11.60 -12.64
N GLY A 368 -15.60 12.63 -13.32
CA GLY A 368 -14.43 13.39 -12.86
C GLY A 368 -13.14 12.58 -12.96
N LYS A 369 -12.04 13.18 -12.49
CA LYS A 369 -10.67 12.66 -12.66
C LYS A 369 -9.89 12.51 -11.35
N SER A 370 -10.56 12.62 -10.21
CA SER A 370 -9.95 12.58 -8.89
C SER A 370 -10.89 11.98 -7.85
N VAL A 371 -10.30 11.47 -6.75
CA VAL A 371 -10.99 10.69 -5.71
C VAL A 371 -12.12 11.45 -5.01
N ASP A 372 -11.99 12.77 -4.86
CA ASP A 372 -13.04 13.61 -4.29
C ASP A 372 -14.30 13.68 -5.16
N LYS A 373 -14.19 13.43 -6.48
CA LYS A 373 -15.36 13.38 -7.39
C LYS A 373 -16.09 12.03 -7.33
N TRP A 374 -15.39 10.99 -6.87
CA TRP A 374 -15.95 9.64 -6.79
C TRP A 374 -16.72 9.42 -5.50
N VAL A 375 -16.39 10.14 -4.41
CA VAL A 375 -17.23 10.21 -3.21
C VAL A 375 -18.51 10.99 -3.53
N ASN A 376 -19.48 10.28 -4.12
CA ASN A 376 -20.74 10.84 -4.60
C ASN A 376 -21.96 10.18 -3.94
N GLY A 377 -21.73 9.33 -2.94
CA GLY A 377 -22.74 8.78 -2.05
C GLY A 377 -23.22 7.39 -2.45
N GLN A 378 -22.45 6.66 -3.26
CA GLN A 378 -22.71 5.24 -3.52
C GLN A 378 -22.67 4.43 -2.23
N THR A 379 -23.35 3.28 -2.26
CA THR A 379 -23.31 2.32 -1.15
C THR A 379 -22.03 1.51 -1.24
N LEU A 380 -21.33 1.37 -0.11
CA LEU A 380 -20.11 0.57 -0.01
C LEU A 380 -20.47 -0.92 0.13
N THR A 381 -20.29 -1.67 -0.95
CA THR A 381 -20.39 -3.14 -0.97
C THR A 381 -19.04 -3.82 -1.26
N HIS A 382 -18.11 -3.11 -1.89
CA HIS A 382 -16.70 -3.44 -2.08
C HIS A 382 -15.89 -2.16 -1.87
N PRO A 383 -15.67 -1.73 -0.62
CA PRO A 383 -14.99 -0.48 -0.33
C PRO A 383 -13.51 -0.52 -0.72
N ILE A 384 -13.05 0.56 -1.36
CA ILE A 384 -11.65 0.85 -1.65
C ILE A 384 -11.17 1.97 -0.74
N VAL A 385 -10.01 1.77 -0.12
CA VAL A 385 -9.37 2.79 0.72
C VAL A 385 -8.40 3.59 -0.14
N TRP A 386 -8.54 4.91 -0.11
CA TRP A 386 -7.57 5.86 -0.64
C TRP A 386 -6.96 6.62 0.52
N MET A 387 -5.67 6.45 0.76
CA MET A 387 -4.97 7.10 1.86
C MET A 387 -4.08 8.22 1.34
N ASN A 388 -4.24 9.43 1.88
CA ASN A 388 -3.43 10.59 1.56
C ASN A 388 -2.46 10.88 2.71
N VAL A 389 -1.16 10.92 2.41
CA VAL A 389 -0.14 11.32 3.37
C VAL A 389 0.66 12.45 2.73
N GLY A 390 0.57 13.65 3.31
CA GLY A 390 1.23 14.85 2.80
C GLY A 390 2.52 15.16 3.55
N PHE A 391 3.48 15.77 2.86
CA PHE A 391 4.71 16.31 3.44
C PHE A 391 5.04 17.66 2.80
N HIS A 392 4.96 18.73 3.58
CA HIS A 392 5.38 20.06 3.13
C HIS A 392 6.89 20.19 3.34
N HIS A 393 7.61 20.30 2.24
CA HIS A 393 9.05 20.34 2.20
C HIS A 393 9.52 21.79 2.09
N ILE A 394 9.87 22.36 3.24
CA ILE A 394 10.69 23.57 3.33
C ILE A 394 12.13 23.06 3.44
N ALA A 395 12.88 23.20 2.35
CA ALA A 395 14.24 22.67 2.24
C ALA A 395 15.15 23.24 3.34
N ARG A 396 16.17 22.47 3.72
CA ARG A 396 17.27 22.92 4.58
C ARG A 396 18.60 22.76 3.86
N ASP A 397 19.66 23.35 4.40
CA ASP A 397 21.00 23.20 3.82
C ASP A 397 21.43 21.73 3.73
N GLU A 398 21.02 20.89 4.69
CA GLU A 398 21.29 19.45 4.69
C GLU A 398 20.58 18.68 3.57
N ASP A 399 19.55 19.26 2.95
CA ASP A 399 18.76 18.63 1.90
C ASP A 399 19.37 18.86 0.49
N GLN A 400 20.48 19.61 0.40
CA GLN A 400 21.31 19.69 -0.81
C GLN A 400 21.90 18.32 -1.19
N GLN A 401 22.27 18.16 -2.46
CA GLN A 401 22.64 16.87 -3.02
C GLN A 401 23.86 16.21 -2.31
N PRO A 402 23.75 14.93 -1.87
CA PRO A 402 22.55 14.08 -1.90
C PRO A 402 21.58 14.40 -0.74
N MET A 403 20.30 14.55 -1.07
CA MET A 403 19.24 14.83 -0.10
C MET A 403 19.00 13.63 0.83
N PRO A 404 19.05 13.78 2.16
CA PRO A 404 18.67 12.74 3.10
C PRO A 404 17.24 12.27 2.86
N ILE A 405 16.98 10.98 3.06
CA ILE A 405 15.65 10.43 2.82
C ILE A 405 14.63 10.91 3.87
N HIS A 406 13.54 11.49 3.39
CA HIS A 406 12.35 11.74 4.19
C HIS A 406 11.33 10.60 3.98
N TRP A 407 10.79 10.06 5.06
CA TRP A 407 9.76 9.01 4.99
C TRP A 407 8.38 9.54 5.34
N GLN A 408 7.43 9.33 4.45
CA GLN A 408 5.99 9.54 4.71
C GLN A 408 5.22 8.25 4.43
N GLY A 409 4.25 7.94 5.29
CA GLY A 409 3.54 6.66 5.20
C GLY A 409 2.46 6.48 6.25
N PHE A 410 1.91 5.27 6.29
CA PHE A 410 0.91 4.85 7.26
C PHE A 410 0.99 3.33 7.44
N SER A 411 0.18 2.79 8.35
CA SER A 411 0.09 1.36 8.59
C SER A 411 -1.35 0.86 8.56
N ILE A 412 -1.50 -0.44 8.32
CA ILE A 412 -2.70 -1.17 8.72
C ILE A 412 -2.31 -2.23 9.75
N ALA A 413 -3.02 -2.25 10.88
CA ALA A 413 -2.73 -3.12 12.01
C ALA A 413 -3.83 -4.16 12.19
N PRO A 414 -3.49 -5.44 12.45
CA PRO A 414 -4.47 -6.46 12.78
C PRO A 414 -5.31 -6.06 13.97
N ARG A 415 -6.63 -6.19 13.83
CA ARG A 415 -7.58 -6.04 14.92
C ARG A 415 -8.55 -7.20 14.90
N ASP A 416 -8.49 -8.03 15.94
CA ASP A 416 -9.26 -9.27 16.02
C ASP A 416 -8.94 -10.27 14.88
N VAL A 417 -7.76 -10.21 14.24
CA VAL A 417 -7.34 -11.21 13.23
C VAL A 417 -7.08 -12.57 13.88
N THR A 418 -6.36 -12.54 14.99
CA THR A 418 -6.14 -13.66 15.90
C THR A 418 -6.85 -13.39 17.25
N ALA A 419 -7.04 -14.44 18.05
CA ALA A 419 -7.66 -14.34 19.38
C ALA A 419 -6.75 -13.62 20.40
N MET A 420 -5.47 -13.93 20.33
CA MET A 420 -4.42 -13.23 21.10
C MET A 420 -3.37 -12.66 20.15
N ASN A 421 -2.40 -11.94 20.71
CA ASN A 421 -1.15 -11.65 20.00
C ASN A 421 -0.64 -12.95 19.32
N PRO A 422 -0.41 -12.96 17.99
CA PRO A 422 0.01 -14.15 17.24
C PRO A 422 1.37 -14.71 17.69
N LEU A 423 2.15 -13.93 18.44
CA LEU A 423 3.46 -14.28 18.97
C LEU A 423 3.42 -14.64 20.47
N THR A 424 2.24 -14.72 21.08
CA THR A 424 2.07 -15.14 22.48
C THR A 424 2.77 -16.48 22.73
N PRO A 425 3.68 -16.56 23.72
CA PRO A 425 4.34 -17.81 24.04
C PRO A 425 3.35 -18.81 24.63
N GLY A 426 3.59 -20.12 24.45
CA GLY A 426 2.68 -21.17 24.90
C GLY A 426 2.32 -21.10 26.39
N ALA A 427 3.26 -20.67 27.24
CA ALA A 427 3.05 -20.48 28.68
C ALA A 427 1.99 -19.42 29.02
N LEU A 428 1.65 -18.52 28.09
CA LEU A 428 0.63 -17.48 28.26
C LEU A 428 -0.64 -17.75 27.46
N ALA A 429 -0.77 -18.91 26.80
CA ALA A 429 -1.92 -19.22 25.96
C ALA A 429 -3.25 -19.24 26.73
N SER A 430 -3.22 -19.63 28.01
CA SER A 430 -4.39 -19.62 28.91
C SER A 430 -4.81 -18.22 29.36
N GLN A 431 -4.10 -17.16 28.97
CA GLN A 431 -4.47 -15.79 29.35
C GLN A 431 -5.54 -15.18 28.42
N ASN A 432 -5.98 -15.91 27.40
CA ASN A 432 -6.98 -15.41 26.46
C ASN A 432 -8.33 -15.11 27.14
N GLY A 433 -8.68 -13.84 27.31
CA GLY A 433 -9.93 -13.43 27.96
C GLY A 433 -10.00 -13.74 29.47
N HIS A 434 -8.92 -14.26 30.06
CA HIS A 434 -8.84 -14.52 31.51
C HIS A 434 -8.33 -13.27 32.23
N TRP A 435 -9.09 -12.81 33.22
CA TRP A 435 -8.85 -11.55 33.93
C TRP A 435 -8.23 -11.73 35.32
N GLU A 436 -8.04 -12.98 35.76
CA GLU A 436 -7.57 -13.26 37.12
C GLU A 436 -6.20 -12.61 37.38
N PRO A 437 -6.01 -11.98 38.56
CA PRO A 437 -4.74 -11.39 38.93
C PRO A 437 -3.63 -12.43 38.86
N ARG A 438 -2.49 -12.00 38.31
CA ARG A 438 -1.26 -12.76 38.34
C ARG A 438 -0.81 -12.93 39.80
N SER A 439 -0.93 -14.13 40.35
CA SER A 439 -0.47 -14.51 41.70
C SER A 439 1.04 -14.54 41.82
#